data_AF-A0A3D6DL75-F1
#
_entry.id   AF-A0A3D6DL75-F1
#
_cell.length_a   1.000
_cell.length_b   1.000
_cell.length_c   1.000
_cell.angle_alpha   90.00
_cell.angle_beta   90.00
_cell.angle_gamma   90.00
#
_symmetry.space_group_name_H-M   'P 1'
#
loop_
_entity.id
_entity.type
_entity.pdbx_description
1 polymer ?
#
loop_
_entity_poly.entity_id
_entity_poly.type
_entity_poly.pdbx_seq_one_letter_code
_entity_poly.pdbx_strand_id
1 'polypeptide(L)'
;MGSGKGKTSGSGHKGQKARSGVAINGFEGGQMPLQRRVPKFGFKNINRVAYKGINLDTLQRLTEEKKVKKEVTFDKLVELRLAGKNELVKILGRGKLQSPLKVSAHKFSATAKAAIEAAGGEVVTL
;
A
#
# COMPACT_ATOMS: atom_id res chain seq x y z
N MET A 1 4.63 -37.14 29.89
CA MET A 1 5.71 -36.22 29.49
C MET A 1 6.22 -36.55 28.08
N GLY A 2 5.35 -36.59 27.07
CA GLY A 2 5.74 -36.98 25.69
C GLY A 2 5.76 -35.82 24.70
N SER A 3 5.05 -34.72 24.99
CA SER A 3 4.85 -33.58 24.08
C SER A 3 5.74 -32.35 24.36
N GLY A 4 6.79 -32.49 25.20
CA GLY A 4 7.78 -31.43 25.49
C GLY A 4 7.30 -30.26 26.37
N LYS A 5 5.99 -30.00 26.51
CA LYS A 5 5.44 -28.88 27.30
C LYS A 5 4.74 -29.27 28.61
N GLY A 6 4.84 -30.53 29.06
CA GLY A 6 4.01 -31.05 30.14
C GLY A 6 4.20 -30.43 31.54
N LYS A 7 5.44 -30.09 31.95
CA LYS A 7 5.74 -29.68 33.34
C LYS A 7 5.33 -28.24 33.67
N THR A 8 5.47 -27.32 32.72
CA THR A 8 5.30 -25.87 32.92
C THR A 8 4.54 -25.20 31.79
N SER A 9 4.00 -25.99 30.84
CA SER A 9 3.31 -25.49 29.64
C SER A 9 4.14 -24.51 28.79
N GLY A 10 5.47 -24.47 28.97
CA GLY A 10 6.37 -23.53 28.29
C GLY A 10 6.56 -22.17 29.00
N SER A 11 5.92 -21.95 30.15
CA SER A 11 5.95 -20.67 30.89
C SER A 11 7.08 -20.56 31.91
N GLY A 12 7.87 -21.62 32.10
CA GLY A 12 8.94 -21.68 33.12
C GLY A 12 8.41 -21.90 34.55
N HIS A 13 9.25 -21.59 35.54
CA HIS A 13 8.91 -21.72 36.96
C HIS A 13 8.23 -20.46 37.51
N LYS A 14 8.19 -20.30 38.84
CA LYS A 14 7.51 -19.19 39.52
C LYS A 14 8.10 -17.85 39.05
N GLY A 15 7.29 -17.03 38.39
CA GLY A 15 7.65 -15.70 37.91
C GLY A 15 6.42 -14.94 37.39
N GLN A 16 6.55 -13.63 37.18
CA GLN A 16 5.43 -12.78 36.75
C GLN A 16 4.77 -13.31 35.48
N LYS A 17 5.55 -13.61 34.43
CA LYS A 17 5.05 -14.15 33.14
C LYS A 17 4.45 -15.57 33.23
N ALA A 18 4.64 -16.28 34.35
CA ALA A 18 4.06 -17.59 34.58
C ALA A 18 2.70 -17.54 35.31
N ARG A 19 2.20 -16.33 35.64
CA ARG A 19 0.86 -16.12 36.22
C ARG A 19 -0.15 -15.83 35.12
N SER A 20 -1.39 -16.26 35.34
CA SER A 20 -2.49 -15.96 34.43
C SER A 20 -2.74 -14.46 34.36
N GLY A 21 -3.06 -13.95 33.17
CA GLY A 21 -3.49 -12.55 32.96
C GLY A 21 -2.38 -11.49 32.91
N VAL A 22 -1.09 -11.87 32.93
CA VAL A 22 -0.01 -10.88 32.83
C VAL A 22 0.17 -10.37 31.40
N ALA A 23 0.06 -9.05 31.24
CA ALA A 23 0.40 -8.31 30.03
C ALA A 23 1.39 -7.19 30.37
N ILE A 24 2.60 -7.26 29.82
CA ILE A 24 3.65 -6.24 30.01
C ILE A 24 3.79 -5.48 28.70
N ASN A 25 2.92 -4.49 28.50
CA ASN A 25 2.86 -3.72 27.25
C ASN A 25 3.50 -2.33 27.46
N GLY A 26 4.56 -2.04 26.69
CA GLY A 26 5.24 -0.73 26.74
C GLY A 26 6.03 -0.45 28.02
N PHE A 27 6.26 -1.47 28.86
CA PHE A 27 7.08 -1.38 30.07
C PHE A 27 8.49 -1.94 29.80
N GLU A 28 9.51 -1.11 29.99
CA GLU A 28 10.92 -1.42 29.73
C GLU A 28 11.70 -1.72 31.03
N GLY A 29 11.05 -2.37 32.01
CA GLY A 29 11.75 -2.82 33.23
C GLY A 29 12.05 -1.72 34.25
N GLY A 30 11.40 -0.56 34.16
CA GLY A 30 11.56 0.58 35.08
C GLY A 30 12.20 1.81 34.45
N GLN A 31 12.82 1.67 33.27
CA GLN A 31 13.30 2.80 32.47
C GLN A 31 12.13 3.58 31.84
N MET A 32 12.35 4.87 31.55
CA MET A 32 11.44 5.68 30.73
C MET A 32 11.23 5.06 29.34
N PRO A 33 9.99 4.65 28.99
CA PRO A 33 9.71 3.98 27.72
C PRO A 33 10.08 4.83 26.52
N LEU A 34 10.48 4.21 25.40
CA LEU A 34 10.88 4.92 24.18
C LEU A 34 9.80 5.89 23.68
N GLN A 35 8.51 5.49 23.76
CA GLN A 35 7.36 6.32 23.40
C GLN A 35 7.24 7.64 24.19
N ARG A 36 7.89 7.75 25.35
CA ARG A 36 7.97 8.98 26.17
C ARG A 36 9.28 9.73 25.98
N ARG A 37 10.35 9.04 25.59
CA ARG A 37 11.67 9.64 25.32
C ARG A 37 11.70 10.39 24.00
N VAL A 38 11.01 9.86 22.98
CA VAL A 38 10.97 10.47 21.64
C VAL A 38 9.87 11.53 21.58
N PRO A 39 10.17 12.77 21.14
CA PRO A 39 9.15 13.80 21.00
C PRO A 39 8.15 13.44 19.91
N LYS A 40 6.89 13.83 20.10
CA LYS A 40 5.88 13.77 19.04
C LYS A 40 6.07 14.97 18.12
N PHE A 41 6.11 14.75 16.82
CA PHE A 41 6.31 15.81 15.84
C PHE A 41 5.28 15.73 14.71
N GLY A 42 4.98 16.89 14.12
CA GLY A 42 4.05 17.03 13.01
C GLY A 42 2.57 17.04 13.41
N PHE A 43 1.71 17.11 12.40
CA PHE A 43 0.25 17.07 12.53
C PHE A 43 -0.35 16.21 11.41
N LYS A 44 -1.57 15.70 11.60
CA LYS A 44 -2.29 14.95 10.58
C LYS A 44 -3.29 15.87 9.88
N ASN A 45 -3.12 16.07 8.58
CA ASN A 45 -4.10 16.80 7.76
C ASN A 45 -5.41 16.00 7.66
N ILE A 46 -6.53 16.60 8.09
CA ILE A 46 -7.88 16.00 8.07
C ILE A 46 -8.38 15.83 6.62
N ASN A 47 -8.08 16.78 5.75
CA ASN A 47 -8.54 16.80 4.35
C ASN A 47 -7.52 16.17 3.40
N ARG A 48 -6.70 15.23 3.89
CA ARG A 48 -5.71 14.55 3.05
C ARG A 48 -6.41 13.64 2.04
N VAL A 49 -6.40 14.05 0.78
CA VAL A 49 -6.84 13.22 -0.34
C VAL A 49 -5.74 12.22 -0.71
N ALA A 50 -5.99 10.94 -0.45
CA ALA A 50 -5.10 9.85 -0.82
C ALA A 50 -5.42 9.35 -2.23
N TYR A 51 -4.39 9.23 -3.07
CA TYR A 51 -4.52 8.62 -4.39
C TYR A 51 -3.86 7.25 -4.42
N LYS A 52 -4.49 6.30 -5.08
CA LYS A 52 -3.90 5.03 -5.49
C LYS A 52 -2.95 5.29 -6.65
N GLY A 53 -1.66 5.06 -6.43
CA GLY A 53 -0.64 5.18 -7.46
C GLY A 53 -0.62 3.95 -8.36
N ILE A 54 -0.80 4.15 -9.67
CA ILE A 54 -0.63 3.12 -10.70
C ILE A 54 0.48 3.55 -11.64
N ASN A 55 1.38 2.65 -11.99
CA ASN A 55 2.60 2.97 -12.74
C ASN A 55 2.50 2.53 -14.21
N LEU A 56 3.34 3.08 -15.08
CA LEU A 56 3.36 2.73 -16.51
C LEU A 56 3.78 1.27 -16.75
N ASP A 57 4.71 0.74 -15.95
CA ASP A 57 5.10 -0.68 -15.99
C ASP A 57 3.90 -1.63 -15.77
N THR A 58 3.00 -1.28 -14.85
CA THR A 58 1.78 -2.07 -14.59
C THR A 58 0.81 -2.00 -15.76
N LEU A 59 0.69 -0.84 -16.42
CA LEU A 59 -0.15 -0.70 -17.61
C LEU A 59 0.40 -1.50 -18.79
N GLN A 60 1.71 -1.46 -19.00
CA GLN A 60 2.40 -2.24 -20.03
C GLN A 60 2.24 -3.75 -19.80
N ARG A 61 2.35 -4.21 -18.56
CA ARG A 61 2.09 -5.63 -18.24
C ARG A 61 0.65 -6.05 -18.56
N LEU A 62 -0.32 -5.16 -18.34
CA LEU A 62 -1.74 -5.45 -18.62
C LEU A 62 -2.05 -5.51 -20.12
N THR A 63 -1.31 -4.75 -20.95
CA THR A 63 -1.43 -4.86 -22.40
C THR A 63 -0.80 -6.15 -22.92
N GLU A 64 0.35 -6.54 -22.37
CA GLU A 64 1.02 -7.82 -22.70
C GLU A 64 0.17 -9.03 -22.32
N GLU A 65 -0.45 -9.01 -21.13
CA GLU A 65 -1.39 -10.04 -20.70
C GLU A 65 -2.75 -9.98 -21.46
N LYS A 66 -2.90 -9.08 -22.44
CA LYS A 66 -4.11 -8.84 -23.25
C LYS A 66 -5.37 -8.54 -22.42
N LYS A 67 -5.22 -8.15 -21.16
CA LYS A 67 -6.30 -7.78 -20.25
C LYS A 67 -6.88 -6.40 -20.58
N VAL A 68 -6.05 -5.53 -21.15
CA VAL A 68 -6.45 -4.22 -21.66
C VAL A 68 -5.92 -4.06 -23.08
N LYS A 69 -6.79 -3.64 -24.01
CA LYS A 69 -6.42 -3.53 -25.43
C LYS A 69 -6.05 -2.10 -25.84
N LYS A 70 -6.98 -1.15 -25.69
CA LYS A 70 -6.82 0.23 -26.20
C LYS A 70 -7.16 1.31 -25.18
N GLU A 71 -8.05 1.00 -24.23
CA GLU A 71 -8.55 1.97 -23.27
C GLU A 71 -8.48 1.41 -21.84
N VAL A 72 -7.92 2.22 -20.95
CA VAL A 72 -7.87 1.99 -19.51
C VAL A 72 -8.82 2.99 -18.86
N THR A 73 -10.05 2.54 -18.57
CA THR A 73 -11.03 3.32 -17.79
C THR A 73 -10.92 3.01 -16.30
N PHE A 74 -11.50 3.88 -15.46
CA PHE A 74 -11.55 3.65 -14.02
C PHE A 74 -12.25 2.32 -13.67
N ASP A 75 -13.36 2.00 -14.33
CA ASP A 75 -14.08 0.74 -14.09
C ASP A 75 -13.21 -0.49 -14.39
N LYS A 76 -12.40 -0.43 -15.47
CA LYS A 76 -11.45 -1.51 -15.79
C LYS A 76 -10.36 -1.64 -14.74
N LEU A 77 -9.88 -0.54 -14.17
CA LEU A 77 -8.92 -0.59 -13.07
C LEU A 77 -9.53 -1.23 -11.81
N VAL A 78 -10.83 -1.03 -11.57
CA VAL A 78 -11.56 -1.67 -10.47
C VAL A 78 -11.80 -3.16 -10.73
N GLU A 79 -12.24 -3.53 -11.93
CA GLU A 79 -12.41 -4.94 -12.35
C GLU A 79 -11.11 -5.74 -12.20
N LEU A 80 -9.98 -5.14 -12.58
CA LEU A 80 -8.65 -5.74 -12.48
C LEU A 80 -8.05 -5.68 -11.07
N ARG A 81 -8.81 -5.20 -10.08
CA ARG A 81 -8.41 -5.05 -8.66
C ARG A 81 -7.17 -4.16 -8.46
N LEU A 82 -6.95 -3.19 -9.34
CA LEU A 82 -5.86 -2.22 -9.24
C LEU A 82 -6.27 -0.99 -8.40
N ALA A 83 -7.56 -0.69 -8.36
CA ALA A 83 -8.16 0.35 -7.53
C ALA A 83 -9.47 -0.15 -6.88
N GLY A 84 -9.82 0.40 -5.72
CA GLY A 84 -11.15 0.23 -5.13
C GLY A 84 -12.20 1.14 -5.78
N LYS A 85 -13.48 0.77 -5.69
CA LYS A 85 -14.61 1.55 -6.27
C LYS A 85 -14.65 3.01 -5.81
N ASN A 86 -14.24 3.28 -4.57
CA ASN A 86 -14.28 4.60 -3.95
C ASN A 86 -12.89 5.24 -3.82
N GLU A 87 -11.87 4.71 -4.52
CA GLU A 87 -10.52 5.25 -4.47
C GLU A 87 -10.27 6.22 -5.64
N LEU A 88 -9.47 7.25 -5.38
CA LEU A 88 -8.99 8.14 -6.43
C LEU A 88 -7.70 7.58 -7.02
N VAL A 89 -7.56 7.60 -8.33
CA VAL A 89 -6.40 7.03 -9.03
C VAL A 89 -5.47 8.12 -9.55
N LYS A 90 -4.17 7.97 -9.28
CA LYS A 90 -3.13 8.80 -9.87
C LYS A 90 -2.15 7.95 -10.67
N ILE A 91 -1.86 8.34 -11.91
CA ILE A 91 -0.90 7.64 -12.76
C ILE A 91 0.51 8.23 -12.62
N LEU A 92 1.45 7.34 -12.38
CA LEU A 92 2.83 7.62 -12.03
C LEU A 92 3.78 7.10 -13.11
N GLY A 93 4.86 7.83 -13.36
CA GLY A 93 5.75 7.62 -14.51
C GLY A 93 6.83 6.55 -14.31
N ARG A 94 6.65 5.55 -13.45
CA ARG A 94 7.65 4.48 -13.31
C ARG A 94 7.49 3.45 -14.43
N GLY A 95 8.59 3.16 -15.12
CA GLY A 95 8.63 2.19 -16.23
C GLY A 95 8.48 2.84 -17.60
N LYS A 96 8.40 2.01 -18.65
CA LYS A 96 8.20 2.45 -20.04
C LYS A 96 6.89 1.87 -20.55
N LEU A 97 6.11 2.71 -21.24
CA LEU A 97 4.92 2.30 -21.96
C LEU A 97 5.25 2.32 -23.45
N GLN A 98 5.06 1.19 -24.13
CA GLN A 98 5.32 1.08 -25.57
C GLN A 98 4.02 1.01 -26.38
N SER A 99 2.94 0.56 -25.75
CA SER A 99 1.63 0.46 -26.39
C SER A 99 0.88 1.81 -26.32
N PRO A 100 0.31 2.29 -27.43
CA PRO A 100 -0.57 3.46 -27.39
C PRO A 100 -1.84 3.11 -26.61
N LEU A 101 -2.08 3.84 -25.51
CA LEU A 101 -3.24 3.63 -24.64
C LEU A 101 -3.98 4.94 -24.39
N LYS A 102 -5.31 4.87 -24.46
CA LYS A 102 -6.18 5.92 -23.91
C LYS A 102 -6.38 5.63 -22.43
N VAL A 103 -5.95 6.55 -21.56
CA VAL A 103 -5.95 6.33 -20.12
C VAL A 103 -6.77 7.40 -19.40
N SER A 104 -7.81 6.96 -18.69
CA SER A 104 -8.73 7.82 -17.95
C SER A 104 -8.51 7.67 -16.45
N ALA A 105 -8.05 8.74 -15.79
CA ALA A 105 -7.79 8.74 -14.35
C ALA A 105 -7.97 10.12 -13.72
N HIS A 106 -7.99 10.21 -12.38
CA HIS A 106 -8.26 11.46 -11.68
C HIS A 106 -7.06 12.42 -11.68
N LYS A 107 -5.83 11.88 -11.64
CA LYS A 107 -4.59 12.68 -11.72
C LYS A 107 -3.49 11.96 -12.48
N PHE A 108 -2.59 12.75 -13.05
CA PHE A 108 -1.39 12.27 -13.72
C PHE A 108 -0.15 12.98 -13.15
N SER A 109 0.97 12.26 -13.05
CA SER A 109 2.28 12.90 -12.87
C SER A 109 2.76 13.48 -14.20
N ALA A 110 3.56 14.54 -14.16
CA ALA A 110 4.09 15.18 -15.36
C ALA A 110 4.87 14.19 -16.24
N THR A 111 5.69 13.33 -15.62
CA THR A 111 6.45 12.30 -16.33
C THR A 111 5.54 11.24 -16.95
N ALA A 112 4.48 10.82 -16.27
CA ALA A 112 3.52 9.86 -16.83
C ALA A 112 2.77 10.43 -18.03
N LYS A 113 2.30 11.68 -17.93
CA LYS A 113 1.58 12.33 -19.01
C LYS A 113 2.44 12.40 -20.29
N ALA A 114 3.67 12.89 -20.15
CA ALA A 114 4.62 12.98 -21.25
C ALA A 114 4.95 11.60 -21.87
N ALA A 115 5.13 10.58 -21.03
CA ALA A 115 5.43 9.23 -21.52
C ALA A 115 4.24 8.57 -22.26
N ILE A 116 3.00 8.82 -21.82
CA ILE A 116 1.79 8.30 -22.48
C ILE A 116 1.59 8.99 -23.84
N GLU A 117 1.72 10.32 -23.88
CA GLU A 117 1.62 11.10 -25.12
C GLU A 117 2.74 10.72 -26.11
N ALA A 118 3.97 10.53 -25.63
CA ALA A 118 5.10 10.08 -26.45
C ALA A 118 4.91 8.67 -27.02
N ALA A 119 4.18 7.80 -26.33
CA ALA A 119 3.79 6.48 -26.83
C ALA A 119 2.60 6.53 -27.82
N GLY A 120 2.09 7.73 -28.16
CA GLY A 120 0.93 7.93 -29.03
C GLY A 120 -0.41 7.64 -28.36
N GLY A 121 -0.44 7.64 -27.02
CA GLY A 121 -1.65 7.48 -26.22
C GLY A 121 -2.37 8.80 -25.92
N GLU A 122 -3.54 8.70 -25.31
CA GLU A 122 -4.37 9.86 -24.91
C GLU A 122 -4.57 9.87 -23.39
N VAL A 123 -4.47 11.05 -22.78
CA VAL A 123 -4.63 11.24 -21.34
C VAL A 123 -5.93 11.97 -21.05
N VAL A 124 -6.88 11.30 -20.40
CA VAL A 124 -8.17 11.89 -20.01
C VAL A 124 -8.22 12.05 -18.49
N THR A 125 -8.47 13.27 -18.03
CA THR A 125 -8.66 13.56 -16.60
C THR A 125 -10.14 13.51 -16.27
N LEU A 126 -10.51 12.72 -15.27
CA LEU A 126 -11.88 12.56 -14.74
C LEU A 126 -12.22 13.62 -13.69
#